data_AF-A0A4P7GYQ8-F1
#
_entry.id   AF-A0A4P7GYQ8-F1
#
_cell.length_a   1.000
_cell.length_b   1.000
_cell.length_c   1.000
_cell.angle_alpha   90.00
_cell.angle_beta   90.00
_cell.angle_gamma   90.00
#
_symmetry.space_group_name_H-M   'P 1'
#
loop_
_entity.id
_entity.type
_entity.pdbx_description
1 polymer ?
#
loop_
_entity_poly.entity_id
_entity_poly.type
_entity_poly.pdbx_seq_one_letter_code
_entity_poly.pdbx_strand_id
1 'polypeptide(L)'
;MDRRNTGISRRRVLMAAGASIALTPMAQPTAAVTITRASSAGPEDPAKRADLAEQALVQRHVRTVWGQPQVRLGALVWPSSLLDESFVKWCYWWQAHLVDCAVDAAYRARTPERVARVVALARGIRTRNLTGWTNRYYDDMAWLVLALERADRLLGVRFGDAVGDLTAELIDGWNPDVGAVPWRSGDKYYNTPAIGPTGLAMARLGELSRARQLAGFLHTRLLDTDTGLILDGVHEPGGRVERTVLTYNQGVAIGLETELAVRTRESEHRERAAALVAAAETGLTHAGVIAPAGGDDSGLFMGILARFLAEAALALGDSTAAKIVHTSARAAWEHRAEVDGLPLFGVDWGRPVTVPEHSGVFPQLMPSSAASSANFSRDLSVQLSGWMLLEADYQLTAAGH
;
A
#
# COMPACT_ATOMS: atom_id res chain seq x y z
N MET A 1 14.37 -1.26 2.58
CA MET A 1 14.82 -0.93 1.22
C MET A 1 14.49 0.54 0.96
N ASP A 2 15.40 1.46 1.34
CA ASP A 2 15.21 2.90 1.14
C ASP A 2 15.57 3.19 -0.32
N ARG A 3 14.59 3.53 -1.20
CA ARG A 3 14.84 3.78 -2.63
C ARG A 3 15.54 5.14 -2.82
N ARG A 4 16.80 5.26 -2.37
CA ARG A 4 17.67 6.41 -2.69
C ARG A 4 18.43 6.19 -3.99
N ASN A 5 17.89 6.86 -5.00
CA ASN A 5 18.44 7.17 -6.31
C ASN A 5 19.98 7.35 -6.32
N THR A 6 20.71 6.50 -7.04
CA THR A 6 22.06 6.80 -7.53
C THR A 6 22.17 6.43 -9.01
N GLY A 7 22.32 7.45 -9.85
CA GLY A 7 22.54 7.29 -11.29
C GLY A 7 22.23 8.56 -12.08
N ILE A 8 23.10 9.58 -12.00
CA ILE A 8 23.03 10.76 -12.88
C ILE A 8 23.94 10.56 -14.10
N SER A 9 23.32 10.79 -15.27
CA SER A 9 23.85 11.38 -16.52
C SER A 9 24.61 10.50 -17.53
N ARG A 10 24.11 10.54 -18.77
CA ARG A 10 24.77 11.23 -19.89
C ARG A 10 23.80 11.44 -21.07
N ARG A 11 23.40 12.70 -21.32
CA ARG A 11 23.57 13.44 -22.59
C ARG A 11 22.81 14.77 -22.56
N ARG A 12 23.53 15.86 -22.82
CA ARG A 12 23.06 17.24 -23.01
C ARG A 12 23.02 17.58 -24.51
N VAL A 13 22.39 18.74 -24.78
CA VAL A 13 22.47 19.64 -25.96
C VAL A 13 21.44 19.29 -27.05
N LEU A 14 20.45 20.14 -27.38
CA LEU A 14 20.58 21.51 -27.88
C LEU A 14 19.64 22.56 -27.24
N MET A 15 20.13 23.81 -27.19
CA MET A 15 19.44 25.06 -26.86
C MET A 15 18.94 25.78 -28.12
N ALA A 16 17.83 26.54 -27.97
CA ALA A 16 17.75 28.01 -28.16
C ALA A 16 16.54 28.51 -28.97
N ALA A 17 15.68 29.27 -28.29
CA ALA A 17 14.92 30.48 -28.66
C ALA A 17 13.69 30.51 -27.73
N GLY A 18 13.43 31.48 -26.85
CA GLY A 18 13.73 32.90 -26.89
C GLY A 18 12.41 33.67 -26.84
N ALA A 19 11.74 33.72 -25.67
CA ALA A 19 10.70 34.70 -25.35
C ALA A 19 10.54 34.78 -23.82
N SER A 20 11.03 35.86 -23.24
CA SER A 20 10.88 36.16 -21.82
C SER A 20 9.43 36.59 -21.54
N ILE A 21 8.65 35.74 -20.89
CA ILE A 21 7.43 36.15 -20.20
C ILE A 21 7.79 36.32 -18.74
N ALA A 22 7.71 37.55 -18.24
CA ALA A 22 7.82 37.85 -16.82
C ALA A 22 6.64 37.19 -16.09
N LEU A 23 6.86 35.98 -15.57
CA LEU A 23 5.96 35.34 -14.63
C LEU A 23 6.26 35.91 -13.25
N THR A 24 5.52 36.94 -12.86
CA THR A 24 5.43 37.37 -11.47
C THR A 24 4.88 36.20 -10.66
N PRO A 25 5.63 35.61 -9.71
CA PRO A 25 5.07 34.57 -8.87
C PRO A 25 4.15 35.25 -7.87
N MET A 26 2.85 35.27 -8.16
CA MET A 26 1.86 35.42 -7.10
C MET A 26 1.84 34.10 -6.32
N ALA A 27 2.80 33.95 -5.42
CA ALA A 27 2.71 32.95 -4.36
C ALA A 27 1.48 33.30 -3.53
N GLN A 28 0.38 32.57 -3.72
CA GLN A 28 -0.71 32.61 -2.76
C GLN A 28 -0.17 32.13 -1.42
N PRO A 29 -0.49 32.81 -0.31
CA PRO A 29 -0.05 32.37 1.00
C PRO A 29 -0.64 30.99 1.29
N THR A 30 0.22 30.00 1.55
CA THR A 30 -0.16 28.72 2.15
C THR A 30 -0.98 29.01 3.39
N ALA A 31 -2.25 28.59 3.40
CA ALA A 31 -3.10 28.69 4.56
C ALA A 31 -2.38 28.08 5.77
N ALA A 32 -2.40 28.78 6.90
CA ALA A 32 -1.87 28.28 8.15
C ALA A 32 -2.67 27.03 8.55
N VAL A 33 -2.05 25.86 8.39
CA VAL A 33 -2.66 24.58 8.74
C VAL A 33 -2.66 24.46 10.26
N THR A 34 -3.84 24.38 10.87
CA THR A 34 -3.96 24.21 12.32
C THR A 34 -3.91 22.73 12.65
N ILE A 35 -2.85 22.33 13.34
CA ILE A 35 -2.69 20.95 13.81
C ILE A 35 -2.99 20.91 15.30
N THR A 36 -4.05 20.22 15.68
CA THR A 36 -4.45 20.05 17.07
C THR A 36 -3.82 18.77 17.63
N ARG A 37 -3.13 18.90 18.77
CA ARG A 37 -2.41 17.80 19.43
C ARG A 37 -3.32 16.84 20.18
N ALA A 38 -4.45 17.31 20.68
CA ALA A 38 -5.44 16.47 21.35
C ALA A 38 -6.45 16.02 20.29
N SER A 39 -6.46 14.72 19.97
CA SER A 39 -7.53 14.15 19.17
C SER A 39 -8.81 14.17 20.00
N SER A 40 -9.92 14.57 19.39
CA SER A 40 -11.23 14.34 19.98
C SER A 40 -11.48 12.84 20.10
N ALA A 41 -12.37 12.39 21.00
CA ALA A 41 -12.76 10.98 21.10
C ALA A 41 -13.18 10.40 19.73
N GLY A 42 -13.71 11.25 18.84
CA GLY A 42 -14.16 10.87 17.50
C GLY A 42 -15.38 9.94 17.55
N PRO A 43 -15.88 9.47 16.40
CA PRO A 43 -16.95 8.49 16.38
C PRO A 43 -16.47 7.14 16.95
N GLU A 44 -17.34 6.48 17.71
CA GLU A 44 -17.16 5.07 18.09
C GLU A 44 -17.34 4.13 16.89
N ASP A 45 -18.19 4.53 15.94
CA ASP A 45 -18.55 3.78 14.73
C ASP A 45 -17.35 3.62 13.75
N PRO A 46 -16.87 2.38 13.50
CA PRO A 46 -15.79 2.11 12.56
C PRO A 46 -16.04 2.63 11.14
N ALA A 47 -17.30 2.63 10.67
CA ALA A 47 -17.64 3.11 9.34
C ALA A 47 -17.32 4.61 9.19
N LYS A 48 -17.63 5.40 10.23
CA LYS A 48 -17.33 6.83 10.26
C LYS A 48 -15.83 7.11 10.39
N ARG A 49 -15.09 6.27 11.11
CA ARG A 49 -13.62 6.37 11.17
C ARG A 49 -13.00 6.17 9.79
N ALA A 50 -13.47 5.15 9.06
CA ALA A 50 -13.05 4.90 7.68
C ALA A 50 -13.43 6.05 6.73
N ASP A 51 -14.62 6.63 6.86
CA ASP A 51 -15.04 7.84 6.11
C ASP A 51 -14.11 9.04 6.37
N LEU A 52 -13.75 9.29 7.62
CA LEU A 52 -12.86 10.40 7.99
C LEU A 52 -11.43 10.18 7.45
N ALA A 53 -10.95 8.94 7.43
CA ALA A 53 -9.65 8.59 6.85
C ALA A 53 -9.65 8.76 5.32
N GLU A 54 -10.70 8.30 4.64
CA GLU A 54 -10.91 8.56 3.20
C GLU A 54 -10.90 10.06 2.92
N GLN A 55 -11.70 10.83 3.67
CA GLN A 55 -11.81 12.28 3.47
C GLN A 55 -10.47 12.98 3.67
N ALA A 56 -9.75 12.64 4.74
CA ALA A 56 -8.40 13.15 5.01
C ALA A 56 -7.47 12.90 3.84
N LEU A 57 -7.42 11.66 3.35
CA LEU A 57 -6.50 11.28 2.29
C LEU A 57 -6.87 11.93 0.94
N VAL A 58 -8.15 11.94 0.59
CA VAL A 58 -8.65 12.55 -0.66
C VAL A 58 -8.36 14.05 -0.67
N GLN A 59 -8.65 14.76 0.41
CA GLN A 59 -8.40 16.20 0.48
C GLN A 59 -6.90 16.51 0.42
N ARG A 60 -6.08 15.75 1.15
CA ARG A 60 -4.67 16.08 1.33
C ARG A 60 -3.77 15.62 0.19
N HIS A 61 -4.04 14.46 -0.41
CA HIS A 61 -3.13 13.84 -1.38
C HIS A 61 -3.68 13.76 -2.80
N VAL A 62 -4.98 13.58 -3.01
CA VAL A 62 -5.50 13.34 -4.36
C VAL A 62 -5.52 14.63 -5.16
N ARG A 63 -4.84 14.64 -6.32
CA ARG A 63 -4.76 15.77 -7.24
C ARG A 63 -5.06 15.35 -8.67
N THR A 64 -5.50 16.31 -9.48
CA THR A 64 -5.69 16.12 -10.92
C THR A 64 -4.34 16.07 -11.62
N VAL A 65 -4.15 15.12 -12.53
CA VAL A 65 -2.95 15.05 -13.36
C VAL A 65 -3.09 16.05 -14.51
N TRP A 66 -2.17 17.01 -14.60
CA TRP A 66 -2.08 18.00 -15.69
C TRP A 66 -3.41 18.73 -15.97
N GLY A 67 -4.17 19.03 -14.91
CA GLY A 67 -5.44 19.76 -14.98
C GLY A 67 -6.63 18.95 -15.50
N GLN A 68 -6.51 17.63 -15.70
CA GLN A 68 -7.59 16.79 -16.19
C GLN A 68 -8.38 16.16 -15.02
N PRO A 69 -9.66 16.52 -14.79
CA PRO A 69 -10.42 16.01 -13.65
C PRO A 69 -10.64 14.49 -13.66
N GLN A 70 -10.63 13.91 -14.87
CA GLN A 70 -10.86 12.49 -15.16
C GLN A 70 -9.64 11.61 -14.88
N VAL A 71 -8.50 12.21 -14.52
CA VAL A 71 -7.21 11.56 -14.34
C VAL A 71 -6.62 12.09 -13.04
N ARG A 72 -6.51 11.24 -12.03
CA ARG A 72 -6.08 11.65 -10.68
C ARG A 72 -4.97 10.75 -10.17
N LEU A 73 -4.09 11.31 -9.35
CA LEU A 73 -3.05 10.58 -8.63
C LEU A 73 -2.92 11.17 -7.21
N GLY A 74 -2.37 10.38 -6.29
CA GLY A 74 -1.99 10.82 -4.96
C GLY A 74 -0.59 11.44 -4.97
N ALA A 75 -0.48 12.71 -4.55
CA ALA A 75 0.80 13.33 -4.24
C ALA A 75 1.47 12.58 -3.08
N LEU A 76 2.79 12.34 -3.20
CA LEU A 76 3.51 11.45 -2.28
C LEU A 76 3.62 12.01 -0.85
N VAL A 77 3.53 13.32 -0.69
CA VAL A 77 3.65 14.01 0.60
C VAL A 77 2.62 15.12 0.67
N TRP A 78 2.10 15.38 1.87
CA TRP A 78 1.23 16.53 2.14
C TRP A 78 1.76 17.41 3.30
N PRO A 79 1.75 18.75 3.21
CA PRO A 79 1.36 19.55 2.03
C PRO A 79 2.30 19.34 0.85
N SER A 80 1.73 19.19 -0.34
CA SER A 80 2.44 19.03 -1.61
C SER A 80 2.93 20.38 -2.15
N SER A 81 4.12 20.42 -2.72
CA SER A 81 4.58 21.55 -3.54
C SER A 81 4.02 21.45 -4.98
N LEU A 82 4.10 22.53 -5.76
CA LEU A 82 3.73 22.49 -7.18
C LEU A 82 4.56 21.46 -7.99
N LEU A 83 5.82 21.20 -7.58
CA LEU A 83 6.64 20.16 -8.19
C LEU A 83 6.12 18.76 -7.85
N ASP A 84 5.59 18.54 -6.65
CA ASP A 84 4.99 17.26 -6.27
C ASP A 84 3.68 17.04 -7.06
N GLU A 85 2.86 18.09 -7.22
CA GLU A 85 1.59 18.05 -7.97
C GLU A 85 1.78 17.96 -9.49
N SER A 86 2.98 18.28 -10.00
CA SER A 86 3.34 18.04 -11.40
C SER A 86 3.50 16.55 -11.74
N PHE A 87 3.60 15.69 -10.70
CA PHE A 87 3.86 14.26 -10.81
C PHE A 87 5.13 13.91 -11.58
N VAL A 88 6.12 14.81 -11.67
CA VAL A 88 7.45 14.45 -12.19
C VAL A 88 8.03 13.28 -11.39
N LYS A 89 7.88 13.32 -10.07
CA LYS A 89 8.08 12.18 -9.17
C LYS A 89 6.72 11.58 -8.81
N TRP A 90 6.62 10.26 -8.89
CA TRP A 90 5.46 9.50 -8.48
C TRP A 90 5.90 8.07 -8.14
N CYS A 91 5.08 7.33 -7.40
CA CYS A 91 5.38 5.97 -6.97
C CYS A 91 4.25 5.04 -7.39
N TYR A 92 4.47 4.23 -8.43
CA TYR A 92 3.45 3.41 -9.08
C TYR A 92 2.67 2.54 -8.09
N TRP A 93 3.37 1.77 -7.26
CA TRP A 93 2.72 0.83 -6.34
C TRP A 93 1.94 1.53 -5.20
N TRP A 94 2.35 2.73 -4.76
CA TRP A 94 1.52 3.51 -3.82
C TRP A 94 0.20 3.92 -4.46
N GLN A 95 0.20 4.20 -5.77
CA GLN A 95 -1.03 4.52 -6.49
C GLN A 95 -1.92 3.27 -6.65
N ALA A 96 -1.33 2.09 -6.83
CA ALA A 96 -2.10 0.84 -6.82
C ALA A 96 -2.84 0.64 -5.50
N HIS A 97 -2.17 0.84 -4.36
CA HIS A 97 -2.82 0.79 -3.04
C HIS A 97 -3.84 1.92 -2.82
N LEU A 98 -3.62 3.11 -3.40
CA LEU A 98 -4.62 4.18 -3.38
C LEU A 98 -5.88 3.80 -4.17
N VAL A 99 -5.75 3.14 -5.32
CA VAL A 99 -6.90 2.55 -6.03
C VAL A 99 -7.59 1.52 -5.14
N ASP A 100 -6.82 0.65 -4.50
CA ASP A 100 -7.31 -0.43 -3.66
C ASP A 100 -8.11 0.07 -2.43
N CYS A 101 -7.62 1.10 -1.72
CA CYS A 101 -8.39 1.76 -0.65
C CYS A 101 -9.63 2.51 -1.18
N ALA A 102 -9.55 3.10 -2.38
CA ALA A 102 -10.72 3.71 -3.01
C ALA A 102 -11.79 2.65 -3.37
N VAL A 103 -11.38 1.44 -3.72
CA VAL A 103 -12.28 0.29 -3.91
C VAL A 103 -12.93 -0.11 -2.58
N ASP A 104 -12.19 -0.18 -1.47
CA ASP A 104 -12.75 -0.45 -0.14
C ASP A 104 -13.86 0.54 0.21
N ALA A 105 -13.60 1.85 0.12
CA ALA A 105 -14.60 2.87 0.44
C ALA A 105 -15.83 2.82 -0.48
N ALA A 106 -15.63 2.57 -1.78
CA ALA A 106 -16.72 2.43 -2.74
C ALA A 106 -17.55 1.16 -2.51
N TYR A 107 -16.94 0.10 -1.98
CA TYR A 107 -17.62 -1.14 -1.61
C TYR A 107 -18.40 -0.97 -0.30
N ARG A 108 -17.78 -0.36 0.71
CA ARG A 108 -18.41 -0.02 2.00
C ARG A 108 -19.65 0.85 1.83
N ALA A 109 -19.56 1.91 1.02
CA ALA A 109 -20.71 2.75 0.72
C ALA A 109 -20.60 3.33 -0.70
N ARG A 110 -21.37 2.74 -1.62
CA ARG A 110 -21.31 3.05 -3.05
C ARG A 110 -21.96 4.40 -3.36
N THR A 111 -21.16 5.36 -3.83
CA THR A 111 -21.63 6.63 -4.40
C THR A 111 -21.04 6.87 -5.79
N PRO A 112 -21.70 7.66 -6.66
CA PRO A 112 -21.14 8.05 -7.96
C PRO A 112 -19.74 8.66 -7.85
N GLU A 113 -19.50 9.48 -6.82
CA GLU A 113 -18.21 10.16 -6.59
C GLU A 113 -17.10 9.18 -6.24
N ARG A 114 -17.39 8.15 -5.42
CA ARG A 114 -16.42 7.11 -5.05
C ARG A 114 -16.08 6.23 -6.25
N VAL A 115 -17.08 5.81 -7.02
CA VAL A 115 -16.86 5.03 -8.25
C VAL A 115 -16.06 5.84 -9.27
N ALA A 116 -16.41 7.11 -9.47
CA ALA A 116 -15.66 8.00 -10.36
C ALA A 116 -14.21 8.20 -9.89
N ARG A 117 -13.95 8.22 -8.58
CA ARG A 117 -12.60 8.30 -8.02
C ARG A 117 -11.76 7.07 -8.35
N VAL A 118 -12.31 5.86 -8.17
CA VAL A 118 -11.64 4.61 -8.56
C VAL A 118 -11.23 4.66 -10.03
N VAL A 119 -12.15 5.08 -10.90
CA VAL A 119 -11.89 5.21 -12.35
C VAL A 119 -10.80 6.24 -12.63
N ALA A 120 -10.88 7.42 -12.01
CA ALA A 120 -9.93 8.51 -12.25
C ALA A 120 -8.51 8.17 -11.77
N LEU A 121 -8.39 7.45 -10.64
CA LEU A 121 -7.10 7.01 -10.11
C LEU A 121 -6.44 5.98 -11.01
N ALA A 122 -7.17 4.95 -11.44
CA ALA A 122 -6.63 3.93 -12.36
C ALA A 122 -6.23 4.54 -13.71
N ARG A 123 -7.04 5.46 -14.26
CA ARG A 123 -6.67 6.24 -15.46
C ARG A 123 -5.44 7.11 -15.22
N GLY A 124 -5.29 7.66 -14.02
CA GLY A 124 -4.10 8.35 -13.55
C GLY A 124 -2.84 7.54 -13.73
N ILE A 125 -2.85 6.30 -13.23
CA ILE A 125 -1.72 5.39 -13.31
C ILE A 125 -1.35 5.13 -14.77
N ARG A 126 -2.31 4.69 -15.59
CA ARG A 126 -2.07 4.42 -17.02
C ARG A 126 -1.52 5.64 -17.77
N THR A 127 -2.13 6.80 -17.55
CA THR A 127 -1.75 8.05 -18.24
C THR A 127 -0.33 8.47 -17.87
N ARG A 128 0.00 8.39 -16.58
CA ARG A 128 1.30 8.82 -16.08
C ARG A 128 2.40 7.81 -16.39
N ASN A 129 2.09 6.52 -16.48
CA ASN A 129 3.08 5.47 -16.70
C ASN A 129 3.65 5.45 -18.12
N LEU A 130 3.05 6.15 -19.11
CA LEU A 130 3.47 6.25 -20.52
C LEU A 130 3.57 4.94 -21.31
N THR A 131 4.08 3.85 -20.71
CA THR A 131 4.15 2.49 -21.25
C THR A 131 2.83 1.73 -21.15
N GLY A 132 1.76 2.37 -20.68
CA GLY A 132 0.47 1.74 -20.44
C GLY A 132 0.35 1.20 -19.02
N TRP A 133 -0.10 -0.04 -18.88
CA TRP A 133 -0.29 -0.67 -17.56
C TRP A 133 0.97 -1.35 -17.05
N THR A 134 1.84 -1.85 -17.92
CA THR A 134 3.02 -2.61 -17.50
C THR A 134 4.22 -1.71 -17.17
N ASN A 135 5.11 -2.24 -16.33
CA ASN A 135 6.40 -1.63 -16.02
C ASN A 135 7.44 -2.74 -15.75
N ARG A 136 8.66 -2.40 -15.33
CA ARG A 136 9.75 -3.39 -15.15
C ARG A 136 9.73 -4.17 -13.83
N TYR A 137 8.85 -3.81 -12.91
CA TYR A 137 8.77 -4.27 -11.52
C TYR A 137 7.55 -5.17 -11.36
N TYR A 138 7.77 -6.46 -11.08
CA TYR A 138 6.69 -7.43 -11.02
C TYR A 138 5.82 -7.24 -9.77
N ASP A 139 6.41 -6.79 -8.66
CA ASP A 139 5.69 -6.36 -7.46
C ASP A 139 4.74 -5.19 -7.76
N ASP A 140 5.22 -4.12 -8.40
CA ASP A 140 4.39 -2.97 -8.78
C ASP A 140 3.18 -3.41 -9.63
N MET A 141 3.42 -4.24 -10.65
CA MET A 141 2.35 -4.74 -11.54
C MET A 141 1.37 -5.66 -10.81
N ALA A 142 1.86 -6.53 -9.93
CA ALA A 142 1.03 -7.46 -9.17
C ALA A 142 0.12 -6.73 -8.16
N TRP A 143 0.58 -5.65 -7.54
CA TRP A 143 -0.30 -4.81 -6.71
C TRP A 143 -1.40 -4.13 -7.52
N LEU A 144 -1.09 -3.64 -8.73
CA LEU A 144 -2.11 -3.02 -9.56
C LEU A 144 -3.15 -4.04 -10.04
N VAL A 145 -2.73 -5.23 -10.51
CA VAL A 145 -3.70 -6.22 -11.00
C VAL A 145 -4.66 -6.65 -9.90
N LEU A 146 -4.20 -6.77 -8.65
CA LEU A 146 -5.06 -7.04 -7.50
C LEU A 146 -6.10 -5.92 -7.29
N ALA A 147 -5.68 -4.66 -7.33
CA ALA A 147 -6.60 -3.53 -7.16
C ALA A 147 -7.64 -3.45 -8.29
N LEU A 148 -7.23 -3.69 -9.54
CA LEU A 148 -8.13 -3.64 -10.70
C LEU A 148 -9.08 -4.86 -10.76
N GLU A 149 -8.60 -6.05 -10.39
CA GLU A 149 -9.44 -7.25 -10.21
C GLU A 149 -10.54 -6.98 -9.17
N ARG A 150 -10.16 -6.40 -8.03
CA ARG A 150 -11.12 -6.04 -6.98
C ARG A 150 -12.12 -4.99 -7.45
N ALA A 151 -11.71 -4.01 -8.24
CA ALA A 151 -12.61 -3.02 -8.81
C ALA A 151 -13.66 -3.65 -9.73
N ASP A 152 -13.31 -4.65 -10.54
CA ASP A 152 -14.28 -5.41 -11.34
C ASP A 152 -15.18 -6.26 -10.44
N ARG A 153 -14.59 -7.12 -9.60
CA ARG A 153 -15.34 -8.07 -8.78
C ARG A 153 -16.29 -7.42 -7.79
N LEU A 154 -15.89 -6.34 -7.12
CA LEU A 154 -16.68 -5.70 -6.07
C LEU A 154 -17.57 -4.57 -6.60
N LEU A 155 -17.16 -3.89 -7.67
CA LEU A 155 -17.84 -2.68 -8.14
C LEU A 155 -18.36 -2.77 -9.57
N GLY A 156 -18.03 -3.81 -10.34
CA GLY A 156 -18.33 -3.94 -11.76
C GLY A 156 -17.56 -2.93 -12.63
N VAL A 157 -16.44 -2.39 -12.14
CA VAL A 157 -15.66 -1.35 -12.83
C VAL A 157 -14.49 -1.99 -13.55
N ARG A 158 -14.54 -2.00 -14.89
CA ARG A 158 -13.52 -2.60 -15.75
C ARG A 158 -12.66 -1.56 -16.45
N PHE A 159 -11.43 -1.95 -16.76
CA PHE A 159 -10.42 -1.09 -17.38
C PHE A 159 -9.92 -1.61 -18.73
N GLY A 160 -10.83 -2.20 -19.52
CA GLY A 160 -10.49 -2.86 -20.77
C GLY A 160 -9.55 -4.05 -20.52
N ASP A 161 -8.49 -4.14 -21.30
CA ASP A 161 -7.53 -5.26 -21.24
C ASP A 161 -6.53 -5.18 -20.08
N ALA A 162 -6.64 -4.19 -19.19
CA ALA A 162 -5.65 -3.91 -18.14
C ALA A 162 -5.27 -5.13 -17.28
N VAL A 163 -6.27 -5.91 -16.83
CA VAL A 163 -6.01 -7.13 -16.05
C VAL A 163 -5.32 -8.18 -16.90
N GLY A 164 -5.73 -8.35 -18.16
CA GLY A 164 -5.09 -9.27 -19.11
C GLY A 164 -3.64 -8.91 -19.39
N ASP A 165 -3.36 -7.63 -19.69
CA ASP A 165 -2.01 -7.12 -19.98
C ASP A 165 -1.06 -7.35 -18.80
N LEU A 166 -1.51 -7.01 -17.58
CA LEU A 166 -0.70 -7.19 -16.36
C LEU A 166 -0.48 -8.67 -16.07
N THR A 167 -1.52 -9.50 -16.15
CA THR A 167 -1.40 -10.94 -15.88
C THR A 167 -0.49 -11.63 -16.89
N ALA A 168 -0.56 -11.27 -18.18
CA ALA A 168 0.33 -11.79 -19.20
C ALA A 168 1.79 -11.48 -18.86
N GLU A 169 2.11 -10.23 -18.51
CA GLU A 169 3.48 -9.84 -18.13
C GLU A 169 3.97 -10.58 -16.87
N LEU A 170 3.10 -10.80 -15.87
CA LEU A 170 3.44 -11.59 -14.68
C LEU A 170 3.72 -13.06 -15.00
N ILE A 171 2.97 -13.65 -15.94
CA ILE A 171 3.18 -15.03 -16.40
C ILE A 171 4.47 -15.14 -17.22
N ASP A 172 4.70 -14.20 -18.14
CA ASP A 172 5.90 -14.16 -18.99
C ASP A 172 7.17 -13.90 -18.18
N GLY A 173 7.05 -13.14 -17.08
CA GLY A 173 8.15 -12.88 -16.15
C GLY A 173 8.57 -14.06 -15.28
N TRP A 174 7.84 -15.17 -15.33
CA TRP A 174 8.16 -16.37 -14.57
C TRP A 174 9.45 -17.03 -15.05
N ASN A 175 10.35 -17.33 -14.11
CA ASN A 175 11.50 -18.17 -14.38
C ASN A 175 11.18 -19.65 -14.06
N PRO A 176 11.10 -20.55 -15.06
CA PRO A 176 10.79 -21.96 -14.82
C PRO A 176 11.89 -22.70 -14.05
N ASP A 177 13.16 -22.28 -14.16
CA ASP A 177 14.28 -22.92 -13.46
C ASP A 177 14.27 -22.60 -11.96
N VAL A 178 13.78 -21.41 -11.60
CA VAL A 178 13.66 -20.97 -10.20
C VAL A 178 12.27 -21.29 -9.63
N GLY A 179 11.24 -21.37 -10.48
CA GLY A 179 9.86 -21.60 -10.06
C GLY A 179 9.20 -20.37 -9.43
N ALA A 180 9.63 -19.16 -9.81
CA ALA A 180 9.10 -17.90 -9.29
C ALA A 180 9.32 -16.73 -10.25
N VAL A 181 8.67 -15.59 -9.96
CA VAL A 181 8.95 -14.31 -10.61
C VAL A 181 10.03 -13.55 -9.83
N PRO A 182 11.02 -12.92 -10.50
CA PRO A 182 12.00 -12.07 -9.82
C PRO A 182 11.35 -10.75 -9.39
N TRP A 183 12.10 -9.91 -8.68
CA TRP A 183 11.64 -8.58 -8.28
C TRP A 183 11.39 -7.65 -9.47
N ARG A 184 12.32 -7.65 -10.43
CA ARG A 184 12.25 -6.87 -11.66
C ARG A 184 12.74 -7.68 -12.85
N SER A 185 12.35 -7.27 -14.04
CA SER A 185 12.80 -7.90 -15.28
C SER A 185 14.32 -7.95 -15.36
N GLY A 186 14.85 -9.14 -15.61
CA GLY A 186 16.29 -9.43 -15.70
C GLY A 186 17.03 -9.53 -14.36
N ASP A 187 16.35 -9.44 -13.20
CA ASP A 187 17.03 -9.58 -11.91
C ASP A 187 17.26 -11.04 -11.50
N LYS A 188 18.20 -11.20 -10.57
CA LYS A 188 18.46 -12.49 -9.88
C LYS A 188 17.86 -12.54 -8.49
N TYR A 189 17.12 -11.51 -8.08
CA TYR A 189 16.54 -11.40 -6.75
C TYR A 189 15.06 -11.76 -6.81
N TYR A 190 14.67 -12.80 -6.07
CA TYR A 190 13.31 -13.33 -6.01
C TYR A 190 12.76 -13.03 -4.62
N ASN A 191 11.82 -12.11 -4.55
CA ASN A 191 11.37 -11.54 -3.28
C ASN A 191 9.87 -11.78 -3.05
N THR A 192 9.50 -11.91 -1.78
CA THR A 192 8.11 -12.06 -1.32
C THR A 192 7.18 -10.99 -1.87
N PRO A 193 7.58 -9.70 -1.99
CA PRO A 193 6.76 -8.64 -2.58
C PRO A 193 6.39 -8.82 -4.05
N ALA A 194 7.19 -9.54 -4.84
CA ALA A 194 6.83 -9.87 -6.22
C ALA A 194 6.06 -11.19 -6.26
N ILE A 195 6.52 -12.19 -5.50
CA ILE A 195 5.99 -13.55 -5.51
C ILE A 195 4.59 -13.63 -4.90
N GLY A 196 4.40 -13.09 -3.70
CA GLY A 196 3.14 -13.17 -2.96
C GLY A 196 1.97 -12.55 -3.72
N PRO A 197 2.04 -11.28 -4.15
CA PRO A 197 0.94 -10.63 -4.86
C PRO A 197 0.68 -11.28 -6.21
N THR A 198 1.72 -11.76 -6.90
CA THR A 198 1.56 -12.52 -8.15
C THR A 198 0.80 -13.81 -7.89
N GLY A 199 1.20 -14.58 -6.88
CA GLY A 199 0.49 -15.81 -6.50
C GLY A 199 -0.96 -15.56 -6.13
N LEU A 200 -1.23 -14.49 -5.38
CA LEU A 200 -2.58 -14.10 -5.00
C LEU A 200 -3.42 -13.69 -6.22
N ALA A 201 -2.84 -12.93 -7.15
CA ALA A 201 -3.49 -12.58 -8.40
C ALA A 201 -3.83 -13.83 -9.22
N MET A 202 -2.88 -14.76 -9.36
CA MET A 202 -3.10 -16.03 -10.05
C MET A 202 -4.22 -16.85 -9.39
N ALA A 203 -4.25 -16.91 -8.05
CA ALA A 203 -5.32 -17.59 -7.33
C ALA A 203 -6.69 -16.97 -7.64
N ARG A 204 -6.78 -15.64 -7.57
CA ARG A 204 -8.03 -14.89 -7.81
C ARG A 204 -8.54 -15.02 -9.25
N LEU A 205 -7.62 -15.05 -10.21
CA LEU A 205 -7.91 -15.17 -11.65
C LEU A 205 -8.12 -16.62 -12.11
N GLY A 206 -7.94 -17.62 -11.24
CA GLY A 206 -8.21 -19.03 -11.54
C GLY A 206 -6.99 -19.85 -11.98
N GLU A 207 -5.80 -19.26 -12.05
CA GLU A 207 -4.52 -19.92 -12.33
C GLU A 207 -3.98 -20.66 -11.08
N LEU A 208 -4.79 -21.57 -10.52
CA LEU A 208 -4.56 -22.21 -9.23
C LEU A 208 -3.28 -23.06 -9.19
N SER A 209 -2.86 -23.65 -10.31
CA SER A 209 -1.59 -24.40 -10.37
C SER A 209 -0.40 -23.47 -10.14
N ARG A 210 -0.40 -22.30 -10.78
CA ARG A 210 0.65 -21.30 -10.65
C ARG A 210 0.67 -20.70 -9.24
N ALA A 211 -0.50 -20.38 -8.70
CA ALA A 211 -0.64 -19.87 -7.35
C ALA A 211 -0.07 -20.83 -6.28
N ARG A 212 -0.38 -22.13 -6.38
CA ARG A 212 0.18 -23.16 -5.48
C ARG A 212 1.71 -23.24 -5.56
N GLN A 213 2.28 -23.13 -6.77
CA GLN A 213 3.74 -23.14 -6.94
C GLN A 213 4.39 -21.95 -6.23
N LEU A 214 3.80 -20.76 -6.34
CA LEU A 214 4.32 -19.56 -5.65
C LEU A 214 4.15 -19.63 -4.13
N ALA A 215 3.01 -20.11 -3.65
CA ALA A 215 2.81 -20.36 -2.21
C ALA A 215 3.83 -21.38 -1.69
N GLY A 216 4.05 -22.46 -2.43
CA GLY A 216 5.09 -23.44 -2.16
C GLY A 216 6.50 -22.84 -2.15
N PHE A 217 6.81 -21.93 -3.09
CA PHE A 217 8.09 -21.23 -3.09
C PHE A 217 8.29 -20.39 -1.84
N LEU A 218 7.29 -19.57 -1.45
CA LEU A 218 7.38 -18.79 -0.20
C LEU A 218 7.62 -19.70 1.01
N HIS A 219 6.83 -20.77 1.12
CA HIS A 219 6.91 -21.70 2.24
C HIS A 219 8.23 -22.47 2.30
N THR A 220 8.76 -22.92 1.17
CA THR A 220 9.95 -23.80 1.14
C THR A 220 11.27 -23.04 1.06
N ARG A 221 11.27 -21.84 0.45
CA ARG A 221 12.49 -21.05 0.20
C ARG A 221 12.64 -19.86 1.13
N LEU A 222 11.54 -19.27 1.58
CA LEU A 222 11.56 -17.99 2.30
C LEU A 222 10.97 -18.06 3.71
N LEU A 223 10.37 -19.18 4.14
CA LEU A 223 9.99 -19.36 5.53
C LEU A 223 11.23 -19.49 6.42
N ASP A 224 11.33 -18.64 7.42
CA ASP A 224 12.32 -18.76 8.47
C ASP A 224 11.82 -19.71 9.56
N THR A 225 12.47 -20.86 9.71
CA THR A 225 12.02 -21.93 10.62
C THR A 225 12.13 -21.54 12.10
N ASP A 226 12.97 -20.56 12.44
CA ASP A 226 13.17 -20.11 13.81
C ASP A 226 12.01 -19.22 14.29
N THR A 227 11.50 -18.36 13.40
CA THR A 227 10.46 -17.38 13.72
C THR A 227 9.08 -17.75 13.19
N GLY A 228 9.00 -18.65 12.22
CA GLY A 228 7.77 -18.94 11.47
C GLY A 228 7.34 -17.83 10.51
N LEU A 229 8.20 -16.83 10.26
CA LEU A 229 7.90 -15.68 9.40
C LEU A 229 8.54 -15.82 8.01
N ILE A 230 7.94 -15.18 7.01
CA ILE A 230 8.43 -15.13 5.64
C ILE A 230 9.47 -14.01 5.49
N LEU A 231 10.64 -14.39 4.99
CA LEU A 231 11.77 -13.50 4.71
C LEU A 231 11.58 -12.69 3.43
N ASP A 232 12.42 -11.69 3.22
CA ASP A 232 12.25 -10.74 2.12
C ASP A 232 12.47 -11.36 0.75
N GLY A 233 13.53 -12.15 0.59
CA GLY A 233 13.80 -12.80 -0.68
C GLY A 233 15.08 -13.60 -0.71
N VAL A 234 15.40 -14.12 -1.89
CA VAL A 234 16.58 -14.93 -2.15
C VAL A 234 17.20 -14.57 -3.49
N HIS A 235 18.53 -14.57 -3.56
CA HIS A 235 19.24 -14.41 -4.83
C HIS A 235 19.45 -15.77 -5.49
N GLU A 236 18.91 -15.94 -6.70
CA GLU A 236 19.06 -17.15 -7.52
C GLU A 236 19.63 -16.88 -8.91
N PRO A 237 20.57 -17.72 -9.40
CA PRO A 237 21.18 -18.84 -8.69
C PRO A 237 22.13 -18.35 -7.59
N GLY A 238 22.18 -19.06 -6.46
CA GLY A 238 23.17 -18.84 -5.39
C GLY A 238 22.63 -18.95 -3.97
N GLY A 239 21.31 -19.05 -3.79
CA GLY A 239 20.65 -19.33 -2.51
C GLY A 239 20.91 -18.31 -1.40
N ARG A 240 21.43 -17.11 -1.70
CA ARG A 240 21.69 -16.10 -0.66
C ARG A 240 20.38 -15.43 -0.25
N VAL A 241 19.91 -15.75 0.96
CA VAL A 241 18.65 -15.26 1.51
C VAL A 241 18.82 -13.90 2.18
N GLU A 242 17.96 -12.95 1.83
CA GLU A 242 17.78 -11.68 2.54
C GLU A 242 16.81 -11.87 3.69
N ARG A 243 17.36 -11.94 4.91
CA ARG A 243 16.63 -12.35 6.12
C ARG A 243 15.81 -11.22 6.77
N THR A 244 15.59 -10.11 6.07
CA THR A 244 14.77 -9.02 6.61
C THR A 244 13.32 -9.49 6.73
N VAL A 245 12.74 -9.28 7.90
CA VAL A 245 11.33 -9.56 8.16
C VAL A 245 10.55 -8.25 8.04
N LEU A 246 9.52 -8.25 7.20
CA LEU A 246 8.68 -7.09 6.93
C LEU A 246 7.19 -7.49 7.07
N THR A 247 6.36 -6.60 7.60
CA THR A 247 4.95 -6.89 7.92
C THR A 247 4.13 -7.27 6.68
N TYR A 248 4.28 -6.55 5.57
CA TYR A 248 3.58 -6.87 4.32
C TYR A 248 3.96 -8.19 3.67
N ASN A 249 5.18 -8.70 3.89
CA ASN A 249 5.58 -10.04 3.42
C ASN A 249 4.71 -11.10 4.08
N GLN A 250 4.41 -10.92 5.37
CA GLN A 250 3.51 -11.80 6.09
C GLN A 250 2.07 -11.62 5.63
N GLY A 251 1.64 -10.36 5.49
CA GLY A 251 0.30 -10.04 5.00
C GLY A 251 0.02 -10.74 3.69
N VAL A 252 0.87 -10.58 2.68
CA VAL A 252 0.60 -11.17 1.38
C VAL A 252 0.70 -12.70 1.37
N ALA A 253 1.59 -13.29 2.17
CA ALA A 253 1.65 -14.74 2.33
C ALA A 253 0.36 -15.28 2.98
N ILE A 254 -0.14 -14.63 4.03
CA ILE A 254 -1.44 -14.92 4.66
C ILE A 254 -2.56 -14.81 3.64
N GLY A 255 -2.59 -13.73 2.85
CA GLY A 255 -3.59 -13.52 1.81
C GLY A 255 -3.60 -14.60 0.74
N LEU A 256 -2.42 -14.99 0.23
CA LEU A 256 -2.26 -16.06 -0.75
C LEU A 256 -2.72 -17.41 -0.20
N GLU A 257 -2.25 -17.81 0.99
CA GLU A 257 -2.65 -19.06 1.62
C GLU A 257 -4.17 -19.06 1.95
N THR A 258 -4.73 -17.92 2.35
CA THR A 258 -6.18 -17.75 2.56
C THR A 258 -6.98 -17.94 1.28
N GLU A 259 -6.60 -17.30 0.18
CA GLU A 259 -7.29 -17.42 -1.11
C GLU A 259 -7.22 -18.86 -1.64
N LEU A 260 -6.05 -19.51 -1.51
CA LEU A 260 -5.88 -20.91 -1.89
C LEU A 260 -6.75 -21.82 -1.02
N ALA A 261 -6.77 -21.65 0.31
CA ALA A 261 -7.61 -22.44 1.20
C ALA A 261 -9.09 -22.37 0.82
N VAL A 262 -9.59 -21.20 0.44
CA VAL A 262 -10.98 -21.02 -0.02
C VAL A 262 -11.23 -21.71 -1.36
N ARG A 263 -10.33 -21.56 -2.33
CA ARG A 263 -10.53 -22.05 -3.70
C ARG A 263 -10.26 -23.53 -3.88
N THR A 264 -9.28 -24.07 -3.17
CA THR A 264 -8.84 -25.46 -3.34
C THR A 264 -9.43 -26.38 -2.28
N ARG A 265 -9.81 -25.84 -1.11
CA ARG A 265 -10.28 -26.58 0.08
C ARG A 265 -9.24 -27.55 0.65
N GLU A 266 -7.98 -27.39 0.30
CA GLU A 266 -6.87 -28.16 0.86
C GLU A 266 -6.54 -27.63 2.27
N SER A 267 -6.46 -28.52 3.27
CA SER A 267 -6.28 -28.11 4.67
C SER A 267 -4.92 -27.45 4.91
N GLU A 268 -3.89 -27.87 4.18
CA GLU A 268 -2.53 -27.34 4.27
C GLU A 268 -2.48 -25.82 4.16
N HIS A 269 -3.22 -25.22 3.22
CA HIS A 269 -3.25 -23.77 3.04
C HIS A 269 -3.88 -23.04 4.23
N ARG A 270 -4.94 -23.62 4.82
CA ARG A 270 -5.56 -23.08 6.04
C ARG A 270 -4.59 -23.17 7.23
N GLU A 271 -3.90 -24.29 7.37
CA GLU A 271 -2.91 -24.52 8.43
C GLU A 271 -1.74 -23.54 8.33
N ARG A 272 -1.22 -23.32 7.12
CA ARG A 272 -0.15 -22.34 6.86
C ARG A 272 -0.59 -20.90 7.13
N ALA A 273 -1.80 -20.52 6.71
CA ALA A 273 -2.35 -19.20 7.02
C ALA A 273 -2.45 -18.96 8.53
N ALA A 274 -3.03 -19.91 9.27
CA ALA A 274 -3.15 -19.82 10.74
C ALA A 274 -1.79 -19.78 11.45
N ALA A 275 -0.82 -20.59 11.00
CA ALA A 275 0.54 -20.57 11.54
C ALA A 275 1.23 -19.21 11.31
N LEU A 276 1.07 -18.62 10.13
CA LEU A 276 1.61 -17.29 9.82
C LEU A 276 0.93 -16.18 10.63
N VAL A 277 -0.38 -16.27 10.86
CA VAL A 277 -1.10 -15.32 11.76
C VAL A 277 -0.53 -15.39 13.18
N ALA A 278 -0.34 -16.60 13.73
CA ALA A 278 0.21 -16.79 15.07
C ALA A 278 1.68 -16.30 15.17
N ALA A 279 2.49 -16.55 14.14
CA ALA A 279 3.85 -16.02 14.06
C ALA A 279 3.86 -14.49 13.98
N ALA A 280 2.96 -13.89 13.21
CA ALA A 280 2.81 -12.44 13.13
C ALA A 280 2.33 -11.82 14.46
N GLU A 281 1.40 -12.47 15.19
CA GLU A 281 1.00 -12.05 16.53
C GLU A 281 2.23 -11.95 17.45
N THR A 282 3.06 -12.99 17.44
CA THR A 282 4.21 -13.11 18.35
C THR A 282 5.37 -12.19 17.96
N GLY A 283 5.72 -12.15 16.67
CA GLY A 283 6.93 -11.49 16.20
C GLY A 283 6.74 -10.08 15.66
N LEU A 284 5.50 -9.69 15.32
CA LEU A 284 5.20 -8.45 14.61
C LEU A 284 4.07 -7.64 15.27
N THR A 285 3.79 -7.88 16.55
CA THR A 285 2.92 -7.00 17.33
C THR A 285 3.59 -6.56 18.63
N HIS A 286 3.21 -5.38 19.11
CA HIS A 286 3.57 -4.85 20.43
C HIS A 286 2.26 -4.57 21.17
N ALA A 287 2.01 -5.30 22.26
CA ALA A 287 0.74 -5.25 22.98
C ALA A 287 -0.51 -5.47 22.08
N GLY A 288 -0.37 -6.33 21.07
CA GLY A 288 -1.44 -6.64 20.09
C GLY A 288 -1.61 -5.61 18.96
N VAL A 289 -0.83 -4.54 18.94
CA VAL A 289 -0.79 -3.54 17.85
C VAL A 289 0.30 -3.94 16.85
N ILE A 290 0.02 -3.89 15.55
CA ILE A 290 1.02 -4.16 14.50
C ILE A 290 2.28 -3.32 14.73
N ALA A 291 3.44 -3.96 14.67
CA ALA A 291 4.74 -3.34 14.90
C ALA A 291 4.99 -2.16 13.95
N PRO A 292 5.64 -1.09 14.43
CA PRO A 292 5.85 0.12 13.66
C PRO A 292 6.76 -0.12 12.46
N ALA A 293 6.52 0.67 11.41
CA ALA A 293 7.40 0.75 10.25
C ALA A 293 8.08 2.14 10.20
N GLY A 294 8.88 2.38 9.17
CA GLY A 294 9.39 3.71 8.86
C GLY A 294 8.40 4.53 8.03
N GLY A 295 8.86 5.69 7.54
CA GLY A 295 8.18 6.42 6.47
C GLY A 295 8.46 5.83 5.08
N ASP A 296 8.19 6.61 4.04
CA ASP A 296 8.40 6.23 2.63
C ASP A 296 7.75 4.87 2.29
N ASP A 297 8.41 3.99 1.55
CA ASP A 297 7.83 2.71 1.11
C ASP A 297 7.32 1.87 2.30
N SER A 298 8.05 1.88 3.42
CA SER A 298 7.69 1.08 4.59
C SER A 298 6.40 1.54 5.28
N GLY A 299 5.94 2.76 5.00
CA GLY A 299 4.70 3.31 5.54
C GLY A 299 3.46 2.50 5.12
N LEU A 300 3.51 1.78 3.99
CA LEU A 300 2.41 0.93 3.50
C LEU A 300 2.35 -0.46 4.15
N PHE A 301 3.43 -0.91 4.79
CA PHE A 301 3.58 -2.32 5.11
C PHE A 301 2.60 -2.80 6.18
N MET A 302 2.33 -1.95 7.17
CA MET A 302 1.40 -2.24 8.26
C MET A 302 -0.05 -2.38 7.76
N GLY A 303 -0.47 -1.50 6.84
CA GLY A 303 -1.79 -1.56 6.23
C GLY A 303 -2.00 -2.84 5.42
N ILE A 304 -1.00 -3.25 4.63
CA ILE A 304 -1.07 -4.48 3.84
C ILE A 304 -1.22 -5.71 4.73
N LEU A 305 -0.49 -5.76 5.86
CA LEU A 305 -0.69 -6.81 6.87
C LEU A 305 -2.12 -6.77 7.41
N ALA A 306 -2.61 -5.61 7.83
CA ALA A 306 -3.96 -5.46 8.38
C ALA A 306 -5.06 -5.92 7.40
N ARG A 307 -4.94 -5.60 6.11
CA ARG A 307 -5.86 -6.06 5.06
C ARG A 307 -5.95 -7.58 5.05
N PHE A 308 -4.80 -8.26 4.96
CA PHE A 308 -4.81 -9.71 4.79
C PHE A 308 -5.10 -10.48 6.08
N LEU A 309 -4.84 -9.88 7.25
CA LEU A 309 -5.38 -10.38 8.52
C LEU A 309 -6.91 -10.33 8.53
N ALA A 310 -7.51 -9.23 8.07
CA ALA A 310 -8.96 -9.14 7.96
C ALA A 310 -9.52 -10.15 6.93
N GLU A 311 -8.87 -10.35 5.79
CA GLU A 311 -9.26 -11.38 4.82
C GLU A 311 -9.21 -12.80 5.45
N ALA A 312 -8.16 -13.14 6.20
CA ALA A 312 -8.05 -14.42 6.91
C ALA A 312 -9.13 -14.59 7.98
N ALA A 313 -9.41 -13.54 8.77
CA ALA A 313 -10.48 -13.56 9.75
C ALA A 313 -11.86 -13.82 9.10
N LEU A 314 -12.19 -13.07 8.04
CA LEU A 314 -13.48 -13.19 7.34
C LEU A 314 -13.64 -14.54 6.61
N ALA A 315 -12.60 -15.02 5.95
CA ALA A 315 -12.68 -16.21 5.10
C ALA A 315 -12.46 -17.52 5.87
N LEU A 316 -11.61 -17.50 6.90
CA LEU A 316 -11.19 -18.70 7.63
C LEU A 316 -11.70 -18.73 9.07
N GLY A 317 -12.25 -17.64 9.60
CA GLY A 317 -12.71 -17.54 10.99
C GLY A 317 -11.57 -17.34 11.99
N ASP A 318 -10.42 -16.81 11.55
CA ASP A 318 -9.26 -16.60 12.43
C ASP A 318 -9.49 -15.44 13.41
N SER A 319 -9.70 -15.78 14.68
CA SER A 319 -10.00 -14.80 15.74
C SER A 319 -8.77 -14.01 16.20
N THR A 320 -7.57 -14.59 16.08
CA THR A 320 -6.32 -13.88 16.37
C THR A 320 -6.11 -12.77 15.35
N ALA A 321 -6.32 -13.07 14.06
CA ALA A 321 -6.23 -12.07 13.01
C ALA A 321 -7.22 -10.91 13.22
N ALA A 322 -8.48 -11.21 13.55
CA ALA A 322 -9.49 -10.19 13.86
C ALA A 322 -9.08 -9.31 15.06
N LYS A 323 -8.60 -9.94 16.14
CA LYS A 323 -8.15 -9.23 17.34
C LYS A 323 -7.00 -8.26 17.07
N ILE A 324 -6.02 -8.67 16.26
CA ILE A 324 -4.88 -7.79 15.89
C ILE A 324 -5.38 -6.57 15.12
N VAL A 325 -6.30 -6.76 14.16
CA VAL A 325 -6.87 -5.66 13.37
C VAL A 325 -7.62 -4.69 14.27
N HIS A 326 -8.56 -5.16 15.10
CA HIS A 326 -9.32 -4.31 16.01
C HIS A 326 -8.43 -3.56 17.01
N THR A 327 -7.44 -4.25 17.58
CA THR A 327 -6.49 -3.64 18.54
C THR A 327 -5.66 -2.56 17.86
N SER A 328 -5.18 -2.82 16.65
CA SER A 328 -4.41 -1.87 15.86
C SER A 328 -5.26 -0.67 15.42
N ALA A 329 -6.49 -0.90 14.96
CA ALA A 329 -7.40 0.16 14.51
C ALA A 329 -7.78 1.10 15.65
N ARG A 330 -8.08 0.55 16.83
CA ARG A 330 -8.32 1.32 18.04
C ARG A 330 -7.10 2.15 18.43
N ALA A 331 -5.91 1.55 18.47
CA ALA A 331 -4.68 2.25 18.82
C ALA A 331 -4.34 3.37 17.81
N ALA A 332 -4.43 3.08 16.51
CA ALA A 332 -4.22 4.07 15.45
C ALA A 332 -5.20 5.24 15.55
N TRP A 333 -6.46 4.95 15.88
CA TRP A 333 -7.48 5.97 16.09
C TRP A 333 -7.17 6.81 17.33
N GLU A 334 -6.94 6.21 18.48
CA GLU A 334 -6.66 6.91 19.75
C GLU A 334 -5.39 7.78 19.65
N HIS A 335 -4.38 7.32 18.93
CA HIS A 335 -3.08 7.96 18.83
C HIS A 335 -2.89 8.90 17.62
N ARG A 336 -3.90 9.07 16.76
CA ARG A 336 -3.85 9.99 15.62
C ARG A 336 -3.67 11.45 16.08
N ALA A 337 -3.07 12.27 15.21
CA ALA A 337 -3.23 13.73 15.30
C ALA A 337 -4.49 14.17 14.54
N GLU A 338 -4.96 15.39 14.78
CA GLU A 338 -6.04 16.01 14.01
C GLU A 338 -5.54 17.26 13.29
N VAL A 339 -5.87 17.37 12.00
CA VAL A 339 -5.60 18.55 11.19
C VAL A 339 -6.88 18.95 10.47
N ASP A 340 -7.36 20.17 10.76
CA ASP A 340 -8.63 20.69 10.26
C ASP A 340 -9.81 19.72 10.49
N GLY A 341 -9.83 19.06 11.66
CA GLY A 341 -10.86 18.08 12.05
C GLY A 341 -10.74 16.69 11.40
N LEU A 342 -9.66 16.43 10.67
CA LEU A 342 -9.44 15.17 9.96
C LEU A 342 -8.22 14.41 10.50
N PRO A 343 -8.26 13.07 10.55
CA PRO A 343 -7.21 12.24 11.16
C PRO A 343 -5.88 12.33 10.39
N LEU A 344 -4.76 12.33 11.11
CA LEU A 344 -3.41 12.17 10.58
C LEU A 344 -2.70 11.05 11.33
N PHE A 345 -2.32 9.98 10.62
CA PHE A 345 -1.73 8.79 11.21
C PHE A 345 -0.19 8.85 11.24
N GLY A 346 0.38 8.20 12.24
CA GLY A 346 1.82 8.05 12.41
C GLY A 346 2.36 6.74 11.84
N VAL A 347 3.68 6.60 11.86
CA VAL A 347 4.41 5.37 11.46
C VAL A 347 4.36 4.27 12.54
N ASP A 348 3.89 4.63 13.73
CA ASP A 348 3.71 3.75 14.88
C ASP A 348 2.32 4.01 15.49
N TRP A 349 1.42 3.04 15.36
CA TRP A 349 0.06 3.15 15.91
C TRP A 349 0.00 2.98 17.43
N GLY A 350 1.08 2.50 18.06
CA GLY A 350 1.16 2.27 19.51
C GLY A 350 1.48 3.53 20.32
N ARG A 351 1.77 4.66 19.68
CA ARG A 351 2.13 5.91 20.37
C ARG A 351 1.47 7.14 19.73
N PRO A 352 1.14 8.19 20.50
CA PRO A 352 0.57 9.43 19.95
C PRO A 352 1.43 10.07 18.84
N VAL A 353 0.78 10.65 17.82
CA VAL A 353 1.44 11.48 16.81
C VAL A 353 1.80 12.84 17.44
N THR A 354 3.09 13.13 17.54
CA THR A 354 3.61 14.38 18.09
C THR A 354 3.94 15.39 16.99
N VAL A 355 3.29 16.56 17.04
CA VAL A 355 3.45 17.61 16.02
C VAL A 355 4.33 18.74 16.60
N PRO A 356 5.45 19.13 15.96
CA PRO A 356 6.31 20.22 16.46
C PRO A 356 5.62 21.60 16.49
N GLU A 357 5.99 22.46 17.46
CA GLU A 357 5.29 23.73 17.81
C GLU A 357 5.38 24.86 16.77
N HIS A 358 6.27 24.77 15.79
CA HIS A 358 6.50 25.85 14.83
C HIS A 358 6.08 25.42 13.41
N SER A 359 4.77 25.26 13.20
CA SER A 359 4.19 24.89 11.91
C SER A 359 3.97 26.04 10.93
N GLY A 360 4.35 27.27 11.29
CA GLY A 360 4.12 28.46 10.48
C GLY A 360 5.01 28.60 9.23
N VAL A 361 6.23 28.05 9.25
CA VAL A 361 7.14 28.03 8.09
C VAL A 361 8.06 26.81 8.24
N PHE A 362 7.68 25.67 7.65
CA PHE A 362 8.62 24.55 7.52
C PHE A 362 9.39 24.69 6.21
N PRO A 363 10.72 24.92 6.23
CA PRO A 363 11.51 24.91 5.02
C PRO A 363 11.38 23.56 4.34
N GLN A 364 11.15 23.55 3.02
CA GLN A 364 11.02 22.38 2.15
C GLN A 364 12.30 21.51 2.06
N LEU A 365 13.23 21.63 3.01
CA LEU A 365 14.61 21.12 2.94
C LEU A 365 15.06 20.30 4.16
N MET A 366 14.16 19.86 5.05
CA MET A 366 14.56 18.92 6.09
C MET A 366 14.68 17.49 5.50
N PRO A 367 15.83 16.81 5.68
CA PRO A 367 15.97 15.41 5.29
C PRO A 367 14.98 14.54 6.07
N SER A 368 14.35 13.58 5.39
CA SER A 368 13.42 12.59 5.97
C SER A 368 13.98 11.85 7.19
N SER A 369 15.30 11.81 7.37
CA SER A 369 15.98 11.15 8.49
C SER A 369 15.85 11.87 9.83
N ALA A 370 15.53 13.17 9.88
CA ALA A 370 15.31 13.89 11.15
C ALA A 370 13.88 13.72 11.69
N ALA A 371 12.94 13.24 10.86
CA ALA A 371 11.58 12.92 11.26
C ALA A 371 11.47 11.54 11.94
N SER A 372 12.52 10.72 11.96
CA SER A 372 12.47 9.34 12.47
C SER A 372 12.31 9.24 14.00
N SER A 373 12.56 10.32 14.75
CA SER A 373 12.31 10.38 16.20
C SER A 373 10.88 10.82 16.55
N ALA A 374 10.16 11.44 15.61
CA ALA A 374 8.77 11.84 15.80
C ALA A 374 7.86 10.79 15.15
N ASN A 375 6.76 10.42 15.82
CA ASN A 375 5.74 9.55 15.22
C ASN A 375 4.93 10.25 14.09
N PHE A 376 5.47 11.34 13.54
CA PHE A 376 4.80 12.19 12.58
C PHE A 376 5.26 11.86 11.18
N SER A 377 4.32 11.52 10.31
CA SER A 377 4.59 11.38 8.88
C SER A 377 3.54 12.10 8.05
N ARG A 378 4.02 12.62 6.93
CA ARG A 378 3.26 13.32 5.90
C ARG A 378 3.13 12.51 4.61
N ASP A 379 3.69 11.30 4.62
CA ASP A 379 3.81 10.47 3.43
C ASP A 379 2.47 9.81 3.13
N LEU A 380 2.12 9.78 1.84
CA LEU A 380 0.93 9.11 1.34
C LEU A 380 0.86 7.65 1.80
N SER A 381 2.00 6.95 1.80
CA SER A 381 2.09 5.55 2.19
C SER A 381 1.61 5.29 3.63
N VAL A 382 2.00 6.15 4.58
CA VAL A 382 1.58 6.05 5.99
C VAL A 382 0.09 6.32 6.14
N GLN A 383 -0.42 7.33 5.43
CA GLN A 383 -1.85 7.66 5.47
C GLN A 383 -2.70 6.56 4.80
N LEU A 384 -2.20 5.94 3.72
CA LEU A 384 -2.82 4.77 3.10
C LEU A 384 -2.91 3.59 4.07
N SER A 385 -1.86 3.30 4.83
CA SER A 385 -1.92 2.24 5.84
C SER A 385 -2.98 2.48 6.90
N GLY A 386 -3.08 3.71 7.42
CA GLY A 386 -4.12 4.06 8.39
C GLY A 386 -5.53 3.94 7.81
N TRP A 387 -5.74 4.38 6.56
CA TRP A 387 -7.03 4.22 5.88
C TRP A 387 -7.36 2.73 5.64
N MET A 388 -6.41 1.96 5.12
CA MET A 388 -6.57 0.52 4.88
C MET A 388 -6.92 -0.25 6.15
N LEU A 389 -6.29 0.09 7.27
CA LEU A 389 -6.59 -0.48 8.58
C LEU A 389 -8.03 -0.20 9.02
N LEU A 390 -8.52 1.02 8.86
CA LEU A 390 -9.87 1.39 9.28
C LEU A 390 -10.96 0.80 8.38
N GLU A 391 -10.68 0.63 7.09
CA GLU A 391 -11.56 -0.13 6.19
C GLU A 391 -11.61 -1.61 6.59
N ALA A 392 -10.47 -2.20 6.97
CA ALA A 392 -10.39 -3.58 7.46
C ALA A 392 -11.14 -3.78 8.80
N ASP A 393 -10.98 -2.85 9.75
CA ASP A 393 -11.71 -2.82 11.03
C ASP A 393 -13.22 -2.76 10.81
N TYR A 394 -13.68 -1.87 9.93
CA TYR A 394 -15.08 -1.79 9.55
C TYR A 394 -15.61 -3.11 8.96
N GLN A 395 -14.87 -3.73 8.03
CA GLN A 395 -15.31 -4.98 7.39
C GLN A 395 -15.52 -6.10 8.41
N LEU A 396 -14.62 -6.21 9.40
CA LEU A 396 -14.73 -7.18 10.48
C LEU A 396 -15.92 -6.89 11.40
N THR A 397 -16.07 -5.65 11.85
CA THR A 397 -17.21 -5.26 12.71
C THR A 397 -18.55 -5.46 12.00
N ALA A 398 -18.63 -5.12 10.71
CA ALA A 398 -19.84 -5.32 9.91
C ALA A 398 -20.20 -6.80 9.72
N ALA A 399 -19.20 -7.69 9.75
CA ALA A 399 -19.37 -9.14 9.70
C ALA A 399 -19.60 -9.79 11.08
N GLY A 400 -19.52 -9.02 12.18
CA GLY A 400 -19.78 -9.50 13.54
C GLY A 400 -18.61 -10.18 14.23
N HIS A 401 -17.37 -9.87 13.82
CA HIS A 401 -16.15 -10.32 14.50
C HIS A 401 -15.85 -9.55 15.78
#